data_AF-A0A665TVD1-F1
#
_entry.id   AF-A0A665TVD1-F1
#
_cell.length_a   1.000
_cell.length_b   1.000
_cell.length_c   1.000
_cell.angle_alpha   90.00
_cell.angle_beta   90.00
_cell.angle_gamma   90.00
#
_symmetry.space_group_name_H-M   'P 1'
#
loop_
_entity.id
_entity.type
_entity.pdbx_description
1 polymer ?
#
loop_
_entity_poly.entity_id
_entity_poly.type
_entity_poly.pdbx_seq_one_letter_code
_entity_poly.pdbx_strand_id
1 'polypeptide(L)'
;VCGGRDHFLCATGICIPQKLVCNGYNDCDDWNLSDERNCGETHTDTQDFYFGEHHEHRCGDGRCVSRNWLCDGDNDCLDKTDELNCCETLKTLLLLLLCNYYYLHEIQLK
;
A
#
# COMPACT_ATOMS: atom_id res chain seq x y z
N VAL A 1 2.35 -30.78 -14.90
CA VAL A 1 3.70 -30.53 -14.33
C VAL A 1 3.82 -29.02 -14.20
N CYS A 2 4.05 -28.50 -13.00
CA CYS A 2 4.35 -27.08 -12.84
C CYS A 2 5.80 -26.86 -13.27
N GLY A 3 5.99 -26.00 -14.25
CA GLY A 3 7.27 -25.87 -14.95
C GLY A 3 7.05 -25.70 -16.44
N GLY A 4 6.96 -24.43 -16.85
CA GLY A 4 6.79 -23.97 -18.22
C GLY A 4 6.72 -22.44 -18.23
N ARG A 5 6.72 -21.81 -19.41
CA ARG A 5 6.57 -20.34 -19.53
C ARG A 5 5.16 -19.84 -19.16
N ASP A 6 4.21 -20.76 -18.99
CA ASP A 6 2.78 -20.45 -18.85
C ASP A 6 2.24 -20.65 -17.43
N HIS A 7 3.05 -21.18 -16.50
CA HIS A 7 2.62 -21.47 -15.13
C HIS A 7 3.70 -21.08 -14.12
N PHE A 8 3.27 -20.43 -13.04
CA PHE A 8 4.08 -20.04 -11.91
C PHE A 8 3.80 -20.94 -10.70
N LEU A 9 4.85 -21.22 -9.92
CA LEU A 9 4.77 -22.06 -8.72
C LEU A 9 4.80 -21.16 -7.48
N CYS A 10 3.70 -21.13 -6.74
CA CYS A 10 3.53 -20.40 -5.49
C CYS A 10 4.38 -21.01 -4.36
N ALA A 11 4.63 -20.25 -3.29
CA ALA A 11 5.34 -20.76 -2.11
C ALA A 11 4.55 -21.85 -1.38
N THR A 12 3.22 -21.85 -1.50
CA THR A 12 2.32 -22.91 -1.02
C THR A 12 2.45 -24.22 -1.81
N GLY A 13 3.08 -24.18 -2.99
CA GLY A 13 3.14 -25.31 -3.92
C GLY A 13 1.97 -25.37 -4.91
N ILE A 14 1.04 -24.41 -4.85
CA ILE A 14 -0.03 -24.21 -5.84
C ILE A 14 0.59 -23.69 -7.13
N CYS A 15 -0.03 -24.00 -8.27
CA CYS A 15 0.40 -23.49 -9.55
C CYS A 15 -0.69 -22.68 -10.22
N ILE A 16 -0.34 -21.46 -10.56
CA ILE A 16 -1.23 -20.50 -11.20
C ILE A 16 -0.75 -20.23 -12.63
N PRO A 17 -1.65 -19.82 -13.53
CA PRO A 17 -1.26 -19.33 -14.85
C PRO A 17 -0.34 -18.11 -14.76
N GLN A 18 0.62 -17.96 -15.67
CA GLN A 18 1.55 -16.81 -15.71
C GLN A 18 0.84 -15.45 -15.83
N LYS A 19 -0.38 -15.42 -16.41
CA LYS A 19 -1.23 -14.23 -16.49
C LYS A 19 -1.76 -13.73 -15.13
N LEU A 20 -1.68 -14.58 -14.11
CA LEU A 20 -2.06 -14.27 -12.74
C LEU A 20 -0.87 -13.84 -11.90
N VAL A 21 0.33 -13.80 -12.47
CA VAL A 21 1.53 -13.30 -11.80
C VAL A 21 1.61 -11.80 -12.05
N CYS A 22 1.80 -11.02 -11.00
CA CYS A 22 1.88 -9.56 -11.04
C CYS A 22 0.60 -8.92 -11.60
N ASN A 23 -0.56 -9.45 -11.23
CA ASN A 23 -1.86 -8.94 -11.67
C ASN A 23 -2.59 -8.11 -10.58
N GLY A 24 -1.94 -7.93 -9.43
CA GLY A 24 -2.47 -7.22 -8.27
C GLY A 24 -3.27 -8.08 -7.30
N TYR A 25 -3.48 -9.37 -7.56
CA TYR A 25 -4.26 -10.26 -6.69
C TYR A 25 -3.37 -11.35 -6.10
N ASN A 26 -3.67 -11.76 -4.87
CA ASN A 26 -3.05 -12.94 -4.26
C ASN A 26 -3.71 -14.21 -4.81
N ASP A 27 -3.44 -14.56 -6.06
CA ASP A 27 -3.91 -15.79 -6.68
C ASP A 27 -3.19 -17.02 -6.12
N CYS A 28 -2.03 -16.83 -5.48
CA CYS A 28 -1.31 -17.87 -4.76
C CYS A 28 -1.92 -18.25 -3.40
N ASP A 29 -2.88 -17.47 -2.89
CA ASP A 29 -3.48 -17.59 -1.55
C ASP A 29 -2.42 -17.81 -0.45
N ASP A 30 -1.26 -17.18 -0.60
CA ASP A 30 -0.13 -17.34 0.32
C ASP A 30 0.11 -16.09 1.16
N TRP A 31 0.70 -16.27 2.34
CA TRP A 31 0.93 -15.15 3.27
C TRP A 31 1.95 -14.14 2.73
N ASN A 32 2.78 -14.55 1.79
CA ASN A 32 3.93 -13.79 1.30
C ASN A 32 3.76 -13.26 -0.14
N LEU A 33 2.56 -13.37 -0.73
CA LEU A 33 2.19 -12.80 -2.03
C LEU A 33 3.17 -13.22 -3.13
N SER A 34 3.42 -14.53 -3.27
CA SER A 34 4.54 -15.01 -4.09
C SER A 34 4.40 -14.72 -5.58
N ASP A 35 3.18 -14.59 -6.08
CA ASP A 35 2.82 -14.16 -7.42
C ASP A 35 2.91 -12.65 -7.65
N GLU A 36 2.81 -11.86 -6.59
CA GLU A 36 2.85 -10.39 -6.66
C GLU A 36 4.20 -9.80 -6.20
N ARG A 37 5.19 -10.66 -5.91
CA ARG A 37 6.53 -10.21 -5.49
C ARG A 37 7.51 -10.17 -6.66
N ASN A 38 8.44 -9.21 -6.60
CA ASN A 38 9.56 -9.11 -7.56
C ASN A 38 9.11 -8.99 -9.03
N CYS A 39 8.00 -8.30 -9.26
CA CYS A 39 7.56 -7.82 -10.55
C CYS A 39 8.54 -6.74 -11.02
N GLY A 40 9.56 -7.15 -11.80
CA GLY A 40 10.60 -6.22 -12.29
C GLY A 40 10.02 -5.09 -13.14
N GLU A 41 10.83 -4.04 -13.38
CA GLU A 41 10.46 -2.81 -14.10
C GLU A 41 10.05 -3.02 -15.59
N THR A 42 10.06 -4.25 -16.09
CA THR A 42 9.79 -4.57 -17.51
C THR A 42 8.35 -5.02 -17.79
N HIS A 43 7.39 -4.66 -16.95
CA HIS A 43 5.98 -4.58 -17.33
C HIS A 43 5.65 -3.15 -17.74
N THR A 44 6.24 -2.72 -18.87
CA THR A 44 5.96 -1.43 -19.50
C THR A 44 4.60 -1.47 -20.19
N ASP A 45 3.54 -1.36 -19.40
CA ASP A 45 2.32 -0.67 -19.82
C ASP A 45 1.49 -0.07 -18.66
N THR A 46 2.01 -0.10 -17.42
CA THR A 46 1.52 0.79 -16.35
C THR A 46 2.70 1.14 -15.44
N GLN A 47 3.38 2.23 -15.80
CA GLN A 47 4.33 2.87 -14.89
C GLN A 47 3.63 3.61 -13.73
N ASP A 48 2.31 3.52 -13.62
CA ASP A 48 1.51 3.95 -12.49
C ASP A 48 0.26 3.05 -12.43
N PHE A 49 -0.11 2.55 -11.25
CA PHE A 49 -1.34 1.80 -10.92
C PHE A 49 -1.46 0.34 -11.39
N TYR A 50 -1.23 -0.61 -10.47
CA TYR A 50 -2.24 -1.50 -9.87
C TYR A 50 -1.52 -2.60 -9.06
N PHE A 51 -0.97 -2.22 -7.90
CA PHE A 51 -0.96 -3.15 -6.77
C PHE A 51 -2.41 -3.26 -6.34
N GLY A 52 -3.05 -4.40 -6.53
CA GLY A 52 -4.32 -4.63 -5.86
C GLY A 52 -4.07 -4.56 -4.36
N GLU A 53 -4.85 -3.70 -3.72
CA GLU A 53 -5.21 -3.80 -2.32
C GLU A 53 -4.09 -4.03 -1.28
N HIS A 54 -2.90 -3.47 -1.46
CA HIS A 54 -2.18 -2.92 -0.32
C HIS A 54 -2.77 -1.56 0.04
N HIS A 55 -4.06 -1.55 0.38
CA HIS A 55 -4.72 -0.44 1.08
C HIS A 55 -4.19 -0.35 2.51
N GLU A 56 -2.90 -0.57 2.75
CA GLU A 56 -2.32 -0.67 4.07
C GLU A 56 -1.05 0.18 4.15
N HIS A 57 -1.06 1.16 5.05
CA HIS A 57 0.12 1.89 5.50
C HIS A 57 0.72 1.18 6.71
N ARG A 58 2.03 0.96 6.68
CA ARG A 58 2.75 0.43 7.84
C ARG A 58 3.15 1.57 8.77
N CYS A 59 2.51 1.64 9.93
CA CYS A 59 2.86 2.53 11.02
C CYS A 59 4.33 2.36 11.44
N GLY A 60 4.92 3.37 12.07
CA GLY A 60 6.26 3.30 12.66
C GLY A 60 6.37 2.22 13.75
N ASP A 61 5.30 2.00 14.51
CA ASP A 61 5.14 0.91 15.48
C ASP A 61 5.01 -0.50 14.84
N GLY A 62 4.96 -0.57 13.52
CA GLY A 62 4.95 -1.82 12.75
C GLY A 62 3.58 -2.45 12.54
N ARG A 63 2.50 -1.78 12.97
CA ARG A 63 1.12 -2.12 12.59
C ARG A 63 0.84 -1.72 11.15
N CYS A 64 -0.15 -2.35 10.53
CA CYS A 64 -0.68 -1.95 9.23
C CYS A 64 -2.09 -1.37 9.44
N VAL A 65 -2.33 -0.19 8.89
CA VAL A 65 -3.61 0.55 8.95
C VAL A 65 -4.07 0.86 7.55
N SER A 66 -5.35 1.14 7.32
CA SER A 66 -5.79 1.37 5.95
C SER A 66 -5.08 2.60 5.34
N ARG A 67 -4.74 2.56 4.05
CA ARG A 67 -4.25 3.76 3.35
C ARG A 67 -5.33 4.84 3.26
N ASN A 68 -6.61 4.47 3.38
CA ASN A 68 -7.71 5.41 3.50
C ASN A 68 -7.76 6.10 4.88
N TRP A 69 -7.05 5.53 5.86
CA TRP A 69 -6.83 6.10 7.20
C TRP A 69 -5.55 6.94 7.26
N LEU A 70 -4.91 7.16 6.10
CA LEU A 70 -3.87 8.17 6.03
C LEU A 70 -4.53 9.52 5.86
N CYS A 71 -4.21 10.44 6.75
CA CYS A 71 -4.63 11.82 6.66
C CYS A 71 -6.15 12.00 6.73
N ASP A 72 -6.85 11.08 7.39
CA ASP A 72 -8.30 11.13 7.51
C ASP A 72 -8.78 11.87 8.77
N GLY A 73 -7.83 12.21 9.65
CA GLY A 73 -8.06 12.99 10.85
C GLY A 73 -8.25 12.17 12.11
N ASP A 74 -8.20 10.85 12.03
CA ASP A 74 -8.23 9.94 13.16
C ASP A 74 -6.86 9.27 13.34
N ASN A 75 -6.56 8.91 14.59
CA ASN A 75 -5.31 8.22 14.90
C ASN A 75 -5.54 6.70 14.85
N ASP A 76 -5.29 6.10 13.70
CA ASP A 76 -5.41 4.67 13.50
C ASP A 76 -4.09 3.93 13.81
N CYS A 77 -2.95 4.61 13.69
CA CYS A 77 -1.68 4.12 14.21
C CYS A 77 -1.55 4.34 15.73
N LEU A 78 -0.76 3.51 16.42
CA LEU A 78 -0.51 3.75 17.86
C LEU A 78 0.44 4.96 18.08
N ASP A 79 1.29 5.24 17.09
CA ASP A 79 2.30 6.30 17.07
C ASP A 79 1.91 7.52 16.23
N LYS A 80 0.66 7.61 15.74
CA LYS A 80 0.16 8.71 14.90
C LYS A 80 0.89 8.87 13.57
N THR A 81 1.59 7.85 13.08
CA THR A 81 2.41 7.96 11.87
C THR A 81 1.63 8.02 10.57
N ASP A 82 0.42 7.47 10.55
CA ASP A 82 -0.61 7.65 9.54
C ASP A 82 -1.02 9.11 9.33
N GLU A 83 -0.93 9.88 10.41
CA GLU A 83 -1.34 11.28 10.51
C GLU A 83 -0.13 12.25 10.38
N LEU A 84 1.03 11.77 9.92
CA LEU A 84 2.22 12.60 9.72
C LEU A 84 2.37 13.08 8.27
N ASN A 85 2.84 14.33 8.10
CA ASN A 85 3.19 14.94 6.81
C ASN A 85 2.04 15.05 5.78
N CYS A 86 0.79 14.98 6.23
CA CYS A 86 -0.40 15.08 5.39
C CYS A 86 -0.55 16.41 4.64
N CYS A 87 0.10 17.47 5.13
CA CYS A 87 0.04 18.78 4.51
C CYS A 87 1.13 19.03 3.45
N GLU A 88 2.15 18.17 3.29
CA GLU A 88 3.31 18.49 2.44
C GLU A 88 3.01 18.60 0.93
N THR A 89 1.87 18.09 0.48
CA THR A 89 1.45 18.16 -0.93
C THR A 89 0.68 19.43 -1.30
N LEU A 90 0.35 20.29 -0.32
CA LEU A 90 -0.46 21.48 -0.54
C LEU A 90 0.38 22.62 -1.14
N LYS A 91 0.09 22.98 -2.39
CA LYS A 91 0.85 23.99 -3.16
C LYS A 91 0.65 25.43 -2.68
N THR A 92 -0.30 25.69 -1.79
CA THR A 92 -0.68 27.05 -1.37
C THR A 92 -0.42 27.24 0.11
N LEU A 93 0.30 28.32 0.46
CA LEU A 93 0.65 28.65 1.84
C LEU A 93 -0.59 28.75 2.76
N LEU A 94 -1.72 29.22 2.24
CA LEU A 94 -2.98 29.29 3.00
C LEU A 94 -3.55 27.90 3.33
N LEU A 95 -3.52 26.97 2.36
CA LEU A 95 -3.97 25.59 2.56
C LEU A 95 -3.02 24.82 3.49
N LEU A 96 -1.71 25.07 3.38
CA LEU A 96 -0.70 24.55 4.29
C LEU A 96 -0.94 25.02 5.73
N LEU A 97 -1.23 26.31 5.94
CA LEU A 97 -1.47 26.86 7.28
C LEU A 97 -2.78 26.37 7.89
N LEU A 98 -3.85 26.24 7.11
CA LEU A 98 -5.13 25.68 7.58
C LEU A 98 -5.02 24.19 7.90
N CYS A 99 -4.33 23.42 7.05
CA CYS A 99 -4.06 22.00 7.27
C CYS A 99 -3.20 21.79 8.52
N ASN A 100 -2.10 22.53 8.66
CA ASN A 100 -1.27 22.47 9.86
C ASN A 100 -2.03 22.91 11.12
N TYR A 101 -2.87 23.96 11.04
CA TYR A 101 -3.68 24.41 12.18
C TYR A 101 -4.71 23.36 12.60
N TYR A 102 -5.44 22.76 11.65
CA TYR A 102 -6.38 21.68 11.92
C TYR A 102 -5.67 20.46 12.54
N TYR A 103 -4.52 20.08 12.00
CA TYR A 103 -3.69 18.98 12.52
C TYR A 103 -3.20 19.17 13.94
N LEU A 104 -2.63 20.35 14.24
CA LEU A 104 -2.05 20.64 15.55
C LEU A 104 -3.11 20.76 16.65
N HIS A 105 -4.31 21.24 16.30
CA HIS A 105 -5.35 21.55 17.29
C HIS A 105 -6.44 20.47 17.46
N GLU A 106 -6.81 19.73 16.41
CA GLU A 106 -7.91 18.74 16.48
C GLU A 106 -7.41 17.29 16.67
N ILE A 107 -6.19 16.96 16.23
CA ILE A 107 -5.70 15.56 16.12
C ILE A 107 -4.56 15.27 17.12
N GLN A 108 -3.58 16.17 17.27
CA GLN A 108 -2.45 15.95 18.20
C GLN A 108 -2.80 16.15 19.69
N LEU A 109 -3.92 16.83 19.99
CA LEU A 109 -4.41 17.11 21.35
C LEU A 109 -5.48 16.13 21.86
N LYS A 110 -5.90 15.15 21.05
CA LYS A 110 -6.64 13.94 21.48
C LYS A 110 -5.65 12.82 21.82
#